data_AF-A0ABD3BS79-F1
#
_entry.id   AF-A0ABD3BS79-F1
#
_cell.length_a   1.000
_cell.length_b   1.000
_cell.length_c   1.000
_cell.angle_alpha   90.00
_cell.angle_beta   90.00
_cell.angle_gamma   90.00
#
_symmetry.space_group_name_H-M   'P 1'
#
loop_
_entity.id
_entity.type
_entity.pdbx_description
1 polymer ?
#
loop_
_entity_poly.entity_id
_entity_poly.type
_entity_poly.pdbx_seq_one_letter_code
_entity_poly.pdbx_strand_id
1 'polypeptide(L)'
;MASEFDALTVFIADEKTQEEVGEMREVSKVRQQEVSIGNVDILSRLVAVHESMKSNLAQRHASHVRTMAKFDALSRLDRVVARLKGLTRKLDAVEAKRDVDNAREFNYSVVAGSTTMQFRSIVKYVCGHPSEAGLPNAVDKVVFQENYDIGDQPPYHLMPLNNREINKWSRMMKLPELRRRLRSIYWFYNDERLTLAFNANRAACMKAILNVKAYLLNP
;
A
#
# COMPACT_ATOMS: atom_id res chain seq x y z
N MET A 1 -8.34 -58.93 109.31
CA MET A 1 -8.84 -57.65 108.79
C MET A 1 -7.81 -57.09 107.82
N ALA A 2 -7.99 -57.34 106.51
CA ALA A 2 -7.40 -56.66 105.34
C ALA A 2 -7.45 -57.64 104.14
N SER A 3 -8.33 -57.43 103.15
CA SER A 3 -8.15 -57.88 101.74
C SER A 3 -9.36 -57.71 100.79
N GLU A 4 -10.43 -56.99 101.14
CA GLU A 4 -11.61 -56.85 100.24
C GLU A 4 -11.69 -55.54 99.42
N PHE A 5 -10.67 -54.68 99.44
CA PHE A 5 -10.72 -53.36 98.77
C PHE A 5 -10.04 -53.26 97.39
N ASP A 6 -9.45 -54.34 96.86
CA ASP A 6 -8.65 -54.27 95.62
C ASP A 6 -9.40 -54.67 94.32
N ALA A 7 -10.64 -55.17 94.41
CA ALA A 7 -11.37 -55.64 93.22
C ALA A 7 -12.21 -54.55 92.53
N LEU A 8 -12.58 -53.46 93.22
CA LEU A 8 -13.42 -52.39 92.66
C LEU A 8 -12.62 -51.30 91.91
N THR A 9 -11.35 -51.09 92.27
CA THR A 9 -10.46 -50.12 91.61
C THR A 9 -9.97 -50.59 90.25
N VAL A 10 -9.88 -51.91 90.02
CA VAL A 10 -9.46 -52.51 88.74
C VAL A 10 -10.58 -52.46 87.70
N PHE A 11 -11.84 -52.63 88.09
CA PHE A 11 -12.98 -52.54 87.16
C PHE A 11 -13.26 -51.12 86.67
N ILE A 12 -13.12 -50.11 87.54
CA ILE A 12 -13.31 -48.69 87.17
C ILE A 12 -12.15 -48.18 86.29
N ALA A 13 -10.94 -48.76 86.44
CA ALA A 13 -9.81 -48.44 85.58
C ALA A 13 -9.98 -49.02 84.16
N ASP A 14 -10.52 -50.24 84.02
CA ASP A 14 -10.67 -50.92 82.73
C ASP A 14 -11.80 -50.31 81.86
N GLU A 15 -12.93 -49.92 82.48
CA GLU A 15 -14.01 -49.18 81.79
C GLU A 15 -13.57 -47.79 81.32
N LYS A 16 -12.82 -47.04 82.15
CA LYS A 16 -12.26 -45.74 81.73
C LYS A 16 -11.29 -45.86 80.56
N THR A 17 -10.45 -46.90 80.53
CA THR A 17 -9.54 -47.14 79.39
C THR A 17 -10.27 -47.60 78.14
N GLN A 18 -11.39 -48.34 78.24
CA GLN A 18 -12.18 -48.70 77.06
C GLN A 18 -12.96 -47.51 76.48
N GLU A 19 -13.44 -46.61 77.33
CA GLU A 19 -14.12 -45.36 76.92
C GLU A 19 -13.13 -44.39 76.23
N GLU A 20 -11.93 -44.20 76.79
CA GLU A 20 -10.86 -43.38 76.18
C GLU A 20 -10.35 -43.96 74.84
N VAL A 21 -10.29 -45.30 74.70
CA VAL A 21 -9.91 -45.96 73.45
C VAL A 21 -11.03 -45.90 72.40
N GLY A 22 -12.30 -45.89 72.83
CA GLY A 22 -13.47 -45.65 71.99
C GLY A 22 -13.48 -44.23 71.42
N GLU A 23 -13.27 -43.22 72.27
CA GLU A 23 -13.16 -41.81 71.86
C GLU A 23 -11.97 -41.58 70.93
N MET A 24 -10.79 -42.15 71.21
CA MET A 24 -9.63 -42.03 70.31
C MET A 24 -9.86 -42.65 68.93
N ARG A 25 -10.63 -43.75 68.84
CA ARG A 25 -11.02 -44.37 67.56
C ARG A 25 -12.02 -43.51 66.79
N GLU A 26 -12.98 -42.88 67.47
CA GLU A 26 -13.89 -41.93 66.83
C GLU A 26 -13.16 -40.67 66.35
N VAL A 27 -12.29 -40.08 67.17
CA VAL A 27 -11.48 -38.91 66.80
C VAL A 27 -10.57 -39.21 65.60
N SER A 28 -10.02 -40.43 65.52
CA SER A 28 -9.21 -40.85 64.37
C SER A 28 -10.03 -41.03 63.09
N LYS A 29 -11.27 -41.55 63.19
CA LYS A 29 -12.21 -41.64 62.05
C LYS A 29 -12.67 -40.26 61.58
N VAL A 30 -13.00 -39.36 62.51
CA VAL A 30 -13.37 -37.97 62.21
C VAL A 30 -12.21 -37.24 61.53
N ARG A 31 -10.97 -37.38 62.02
CA ARG A 31 -9.79 -36.82 61.35
C ARG A 31 -9.54 -37.40 59.95
N GLN A 32 -9.69 -38.71 59.76
CA GLN A 32 -9.56 -39.30 58.41
C GLN A 32 -10.67 -38.84 57.46
N GLN A 33 -11.88 -38.62 57.98
CA GLN A 33 -13.02 -38.12 57.23
C GLN A 33 -12.85 -36.63 56.88
N GLU A 34 -12.35 -35.81 57.79
CA GLU A 34 -11.98 -34.40 57.54
C GLU A 34 -10.86 -34.27 56.50
N VAL A 35 -9.82 -35.12 56.56
CA VAL A 35 -8.75 -35.16 55.55
C VAL A 35 -9.30 -35.58 54.18
N SER A 36 -10.22 -36.56 54.15
CA SER A 36 -10.90 -36.98 52.92
C SER A 36 -11.77 -35.86 52.33
N ILE A 37 -12.54 -35.16 53.16
CA ILE A 37 -13.37 -34.00 52.75
C ILE A 37 -12.48 -32.85 52.23
N GLY A 38 -11.37 -32.54 52.91
CA GLY A 38 -10.41 -31.54 52.46
C GLY A 38 -9.78 -31.89 51.11
N ASN A 39 -9.46 -33.16 50.87
CA ASN A 39 -8.95 -33.62 49.57
C ASN A 39 -10.00 -33.51 48.45
N VAL A 40 -11.28 -33.76 48.74
CA VAL A 40 -12.37 -33.59 47.77
C VAL A 40 -12.57 -32.11 47.40
N ASP A 41 -12.45 -31.18 48.36
CA ASP A 41 -12.50 -29.74 48.08
C ASP A 41 -11.32 -29.30 47.21
N ILE A 42 -10.10 -29.77 47.52
CA ILE A 42 -8.90 -29.49 46.71
C ILE A 42 -9.06 -30.01 45.28
N LEU A 43 -9.52 -31.25 45.09
CA LEU A 43 -9.75 -31.84 43.77
C LEU A 43 -10.84 -31.08 42.99
N SER A 44 -11.91 -30.66 43.66
CA SER A 44 -12.98 -29.87 43.04
C SER A 44 -12.47 -28.51 42.55
N ARG A 45 -11.62 -27.84 43.35
CA ARG A 45 -10.95 -26.60 42.94
C ARG A 45 -10.00 -26.82 41.76
N LEU A 46 -9.27 -27.94 41.75
CA LEU A 46 -8.34 -28.28 40.67
C LEU A 46 -9.06 -28.54 39.34
N VAL A 47 -10.20 -29.23 39.38
CA VAL A 47 -11.08 -29.42 38.21
C VAL A 47 -11.63 -28.08 37.73
N ALA A 48 -12.08 -27.21 38.63
CA ALA A 48 -12.56 -25.88 38.27
C ALA A 48 -11.47 -25.02 37.60
N VAL A 49 -10.24 -25.06 38.12
CA VAL A 49 -9.08 -24.39 37.51
C VAL A 49 -8.77 -24.98 36.15
N HIS A 50 -8.77 -26.31 35.99
CA HIS A 50 -8.52 -26.97 34.71
C HIS A 50 -9.54 -26.56 33.63
N GLU A 51 -10.84 -26.60 33.96
CA GLU A 51 -11.89 -26.17 33.03
C GLU A 51 -11.80 -24.67 32.71
N SER A 52 -11.44 -23.84 33.70
CA SER A 52 -11.16 -22.42 33.47
C SER A 52 -9.98 -22.21 32.51
N MET A 53 -8.87 -22.92 32.70
CA MET A 53 -7.70 -22.85 31.82
C MET A 53 -8.02 -23.31 30.40
N LYS A 54 -8.79 -24.39 30.26
CA LYS A 54 -9.24 -24.92 28.97
C LYS A 54 -10.12 -23.92 28.23
N SER A 55 -11.08 -23.31 28.93
CA SER A 55 -11.93 -22.24 28.37
C SER A 55 -11.11 -21.03 27.93
N ASN A 56 -10.18 -20.56 28.77
CA ASN A 56 -9.28 -19.46 28.45
C ASN A 56 -8.40 -19.74 27.23
N LEU A 57 -7.87 -20.96 27.11
CA LEU A 57 -7.06 -21.37 25.96
C LEU A 57 -7.89 -21.40 24.66
N ALA A 58 -9.11 -21.96 24.72
CA ALA A 58 -10.02 -21.97 23.58
C ALA A 58 -10.39 -20.55 23.14
N GLN A 59 -10.65 -19.64 24.08
CA GLN A 59 -10.94 -18.24 23.78
C GLN A 59 -9.74 -17.52 23.16
N ARG A 60 -8.52 -17.75 23.67
CA ARG A 60 -7.28 -17.21 23.09
C ARG A 60 -7.05 -17.73 21.68
N HIS A 61 -7.23 -19.02 21.46
CA HIS A 61 -7.10 -19.63 20.13
C HIS A 61 -8.12 -19.05 19.14
N ALA A 62 -9.39 -18.93 19.53
CA ALA A 62 -10.44 -18.33 18.70
C ALA A 62 -10.20 -16.82 18.43
N SER A 63 -9.58 -16.10 19.36
CA SER A 63 -9.15 -14.72 19.15
C SER A 63 -8.02 -14.67 18.11
N HIS A 64 -7.00 -15.52 18.26
CA HIS A 64 -5.87 -15.59 17.34
C HIS A 64 -6.29 -15.94 15.90
N VAL A 65 -7.15 -16.96 15.73
CA VAL A 65 -7.69 -17.34 14.41
C VAL A 65 -8.43 -16.17 13.76
N ARG A 66 -9.23 -15.41 14.53
CA ARG A 66 -9.90 -14.20 14.02
C ARG A 66 -8.92 -13.12 13.59
N THR A 67 -7.83 -12.92 14.34
CA THR A 67 -6.78 -11.96 13.97
C THR A 67 -6.06 -12.36 12.69
N MET A 68 -5.72 -13.65 12.53
CA MET A 68 -5.11 -14.16 11.31
C MET A 68 -6.03 -14.01 10.10
N ALA A 69 -7.31 -14.37 10.22
CA ALA A 69 -8.29 -14.17 9.15
C ALA A 69 -8.42 -12.69 8.74
N LYS A 70 -8.35 -11.76 9.71
CA LYS A 70 -8.32 -10.32 9.43
C LYS A 70 -7.06 -9.90 8.67
N PHE A 71 -5.90 -10.42 9.04
CA PHE A 71 -4.64 -10.14 8.34
C PHE A 71 -4.66 -10.64 6.89
N ASP A 72 -5.19 -11.83 6.65
CA ASP A 72 -5.37 -12.36 5.30
C ASP A 72 -6.33 -11.51 4.47
N ALA A 73 -7.43 -11.04 5.06
CA ALA A 73 -8.37 -10.15 4.41
C ALA A 73 -7.72 -8.81 4.02
N LEU A 74 -6.89 -8.23 4.90
CA LEU A 74 -6.14 -7.00 4.60
C LEU A 74 -5.14 -7.22 3.47
N SER A 75 -4.40 -8.33 3.49
CA SER A 75 -3.45 -8.67 2.43
C SER A 75 -4.13 -8.89 1.07
N ARG A 76 -5.36 -9.42 1.06
CA ARG A 76 -6.19 -9.52 -0.16
C ARG A 76 -6.64 -8.14 -0.63
N LEU A 77 -7.06 -7.26 0.29
CA LEU A 77 -7.46 -5.90 -0.03
C LEU A 77 -6.30 -5.11 -0.66
N ASP A 78 -5.10 -5.19 -0.10
CA ASP A 78 -3.91 -4.50 -0.64
C ASP A 78 -3.60 -4.92 -2.08
N ARG A 79 -3.72 -6.23 -2.38
CA ARG A 79 -3.56 -6.74 -3.75
C ARG A 79 -4.62 -6.21 -4.70
N VAL A 80 -5.87 -6.11 -4.25
CA VAL A 80 -6.97 -5.53 -5.06
C VAL A 80 -6.70 -4.05 -5.32
N VAL A 81 -6.31 -3.28 -4.31
CA VAL A 81 -5.96 -1.87 -4.45
C VAL A 81 -4.80 -1.67 -5.42
N ALA A 82 -3.73 -2.48 -5.31
CA ALA A 82 -2.61 -2.41 -6.24
C ALA A 82 -3.03 -2.72 -7.68
N ARG A 83 -3.89 -3.73 -7.88
CA ARG A 83 -4.43 -4.08 -9.21
C ARG A 83 -5.31 -2.97 -9.77
N LEU A 84 -6.19 -2.37 -8.97
CA LEU A 84 -7.03 -1.25 -9.39
C LEU A 84 -6.19 -0.05 -9.81
N LYS A 85 -5.18 0.33 -9.00
CA LYS A 85 -4.22 1.39 -9.38
C LYS A 85 -3.51 1.09 -10.70
N GLY A 86 -3.13 -0.17 -10.93
CA GLY A 86 -2.53 -0.61 -12.18
C GLY A 86 -3.48 -0.53 -13.38
N LEU A 87 -4.77 -0.80 -13.20
CA LEU A 87 -5.78 -0.66 -14.24
C LEU A 87 -6.09 0.80 -14.56
N THR A 88 -6.20 1.67 -13.55
CA THR A 88 -6.39 3.12 -13.75
C THR A 88 -5.28 3.69 -14.63
N ARG A 89 -4.01 3.43 -14.31
CA ARG A 89 -2.87 3.90 -15.13
C ARG A 89 -2.90 3.42 -16.58
N LYS A 90 -3.40 2.20 -16.82
CA LYS A 90 -3.55 1.67 -18.18
C LYS A 90 -4.68 2.36 -18.93
N LEU A 91 -5.78 2.67 -18.24
CA LEU A 91 -6.89 3.42 -18.81
C LEU A 91 -6.44 4.84 -19.19
N ASP A 92 -5.76 5.54 -18.29
CA ASP A 92 -5.23 6.88 -18.53
C ASP A 92 -4.32 6.90 -19.78
N ALA A 93 -3.47 5.89 -19.95
CA ALA A 93 -2.61 5.75 -21.13
C ALA A 93 -3.40 5.52 -22.44
N VAL A 94 -4.49 4.75 -22.39
CA VAL A 94 -5.36 4.52 -23.55
C VAL A 94 -6.12 5.79 -23.91
N GLU A 95 -6.66 6.49 -22.92
CA GLU A 95 -7.36 7.76 -23.11
C GLU A 95 -6.42 8.84 -23.67
N ALA A 96 -5.23 9.00 -23.09
CA ALA A 96 -4.22 9.93 -23.60
C ALA A 96 -3.80 9.61 -25.04
N LYS A 97 -3.64 8.33 -25.39
CA LYS A 97 -3.34 7.92 -26.78
C LYS A 97 -4.49 8.27 -27.73
N ARG A 98 -5.74 8.00 -27.34
CA ARG A 98 -6.91 8.38 -28.12
C ARG A 98 -6.97 9.89 -28.34
N ASP A 99 -6.68 10.69 -27.31
CA ASP A 99 -6.66 12.15 -27.40
C ASP A 99 -5.54 12.67 -28.29
N VAL A 100 -4.37 12.02 -28.27
CA VAL A 100 -3.26 12.28 -29.20
C VAL A 100 -3.70 12.03 -30.65
N ASP A 101 -4.34 10.89 -30.93
CA ASP A 101 -4.77 10.53 -32.28
C ASP A 101 -5.87 11.49 -32.78
N ASN A 102 -6.85 11.82 -31.93
CA ASN A 102 -7.87 12.83 -32.21
C ASN A 102 -7.26 14.22 -32.50
N ALA A 103 -6.24 14.62 -31.73
CA ALA A 103 -5.55 15.89 -31.93
C ALA A 103 -4.79 15.91 -33.26
N ARG A 104 -4.12 14.81 -33.63
CA ARG A 104 -3.41 14.65 -34.90
C ARG A 104 -4.35 14.68 -36.10
N GLU A 105 -5.46 13.94 -36.05
CA GLU A 105 -6.47 13.95 -37.10
C GLU A 105 -7.03 15.35 -37.34
N PHE A 106 -7.38 16.06 -36.26
CA PHE A 106 -7.79 17.46 -36.34
C PHE A 106 -6.69 18.33 -36.95
N ASN A 107 -5.45 18.23 -36.45
CA ASN A 107 -4.33 19.04 -36.95
C ASN A 107 -4.05 18.78 -38.43
N TYR A 108 -4.17 17.53 -38.89
CA TYR A 108 -4.03 17.16 -40.29
C TYR A 108 -5.08 17.89 -41.15
N SER A 109 -6.35 17.87 -40.75
CA SER A 109 -7.43 18.60 -41.44
C SER A 109 -7.20 20.11 -41.48
N VAL A 110 -6.63 20.68 -40.40
CA VAL A 110 -6.29 22.11 -40.32
C VAL A 110 -5.23 22.47 -41.35
N VAL A 111 -4.18 21.67 -41.49
CA VAL A 111 -3.11 21.93 -42.46
C VAL A 111 -3.62 21.92 -43.90
N ALA A 112 -4.59 21.06 -44.21
CA ALA A 112 -5.21 21.02 -45.54
C ALA A 112 -6.09 22.26 -45.83
N GLY A 113 -6.65 22.91 -44.80
CA GLY A 113 -7.66 23.98 -44.96
C GLY A 113 -7.21 25.41 -44.65
N SER A 114 -6.23 25.63 -43.75
CA SER A 114 -5.81 26.99 -43.35
C SER A 114 -4.45 27.04 -42.63
N THR A 115 -3.70 28.13 -42.85
CA THR A 115 -2.39 28.35 -42.17
C THR A 115 -2.49 29.09 -40.84
N THR A 116 -3.65 29.68 -40.52
CA THR A 116 -3.86 30.52 -39.33
C THR A 116 -4.63 29.81 -38.21
N MET A 117 -5.35 28.74 -38.55
CA MET A 117 -6.12 27.97 -37.57
C MET A 117 -5.18 27.24 -36.60
N GLN A 118 -5.55 27.25 -35.32
CA GLN A 118 -4.71 26.72 -34.27
C GLN A 118 -4.74 25.19 -34.24
N PHE A 119 -3.59 24.58 -34.02
CA PHE A 119 -3.47 23.17 -33.73
C PHE A 119 -4.08 22.86 -32.36
N ARG A 120 -4.68 21.69 -32.24
CA ARG A 120 -4.92 21.05 -30.94
C ARG A 120 -3.60 20.60 -30.35
N SER A 121 -3.44 20.88 -29.06
CA SER A 121 -2.34 20.38 -28.26
C SER A 121 -2.38 18.85 -28.19
N ILE A 122 -1.21 18.24 -28.31
CA ILE A 122 -1.02 16.82 -28.06
C ILE A 122 -0.72 16.66 -26.58
N VAL A 123 -1.47 15.81 -25.88
CA VAL A 123 -1.22 15.52 -24.45
C VAL A 123 0.01 14.64 -24.26
N LYS A 124 0.55 14.63 -23.04
CA LYS A 124 1.59 13.69 -22.65
C LYS A 124 1.03 12.27 -22.63
N TYR A 125 1.59 11.34 -23.40
CA TYR A 125 1.16 9.93 -23.39
C TYR A 125 2.26 8.96 -22.97
N VAL A 126 3.50 9.45 -22.80
CA VAL A 126 4.64 8.66 -22.33
C VAL A 126 5.00 9.10 -20.90
N CYS A 127 5.15 8.12 -20.02
CA CYS A 127 5.51 8.35 -18.62
C CYS A 127 6.95 8.88 -18.47
N GLY A 128 7.16 9.72 -17.46
CA GLY A 128 8.48 10.22 -17.07
C GLY A 128 9.10 11.23 -18.03
N HIS A 129 10.36 11.58 -17.75
CA HIS A 129 11.15 12.54 -18.51
C HIS A 129 12.55 11.95 -18.76
N PRO A 130 13.22 12.32 -19.86
CA PRO A 130 14.59 11.88 -20.11
C PRO A 130 15.53 12.41 -19.01
N SER A 131 16.39 11.54 -18.47
CA SER A 131 17.12 11.72 -17.20
C SER A 131 18.36 12.63 -17.26
N GLU A 132 18.74 13.17 -18.42
CA GLU A 132 20.12 13.63 -18.60
C GLU A 132 20.45 15.05 -18.10
N ALA A 133 19.49 15.93 -17.77
CA ALA A 133 19.86 17.32 -17.43
C ALA A 133 18.77 18.14 -16.70
N GLY A 134 18.08 17.60 -15.70
CA GLY A 134 17.07 18.36 -14.95
C GLY A 134 15.99 19.02 -15.84
N LEU A 135 15.27 20.00 -15.30
CA LEU A 135 14.33 20.80 -16.08
C LEU A 135 15.09 21.57 -17.19
N PRO A 136 14.65 21.50 -18.46
CA PRO A 136 15.32 22.20 -19.54
C PRO A 136 15.31 23.71 -19.25
N ASN A 137 16.50 24.34 -19.34
CA ASN A 137 16.70 25.78 -19.12
C ASN A 137 15.54 26.62 -19.66
N ALA A 138 15.15 27.66 -18.92
CA ALA A 138 14.04 28.56 -19.24
C ALA A 138 13.96 28.86 -20.74
N VAL A 139 12.98 28.24 -21.40
CA VAL A 139 12.49 28.67 -22.70
C VAL A 139 11.65 29.89 -22.42
N ASP A 140 11.85 30.96 -23.18
CA ASP A 140 11.15 32.21 -22.94
C ASP A 140 9.63 31.98 -22.89
N LYS A 141 9.02 32.44 -21.79
CA LYS A 141 7.57 32.34 -21.50
C LYS A 141 7.03 30.91 -21.31
N VAL A 142 7.87 29.92 -21.07
CA VAL A 142 7.44 28.56 -20.75
C VAL A 142 7.72 28.27 -19.28
N VAL A 143 6.66 27.96 -18.52
CA VAL A 143 6.75 27.56 -17.12
C VAL A 143 6.56 26.05 -17.04
N PHE A 144 7.62 25.36 -16.63
CA PHE A 144 7.59 23.91 -16.43
C PHE A 144 7.20 23.59 -14.98
N GLN A 145 6.42 22.53 -14.82
CA GLN A 145 6.14 21.88 -13.56
C GLN A 145 7.18 20.78 -13.32
N GLU A 146 7.34 20.39 -12.06
CA GLU A 146 8.31 19.36 -11.67
C GLU A 146 7.96 17.99 -12.24
N ASN A 147 6.66 17.68 -12.30
CA ASN A 147 6.15 16.42 -12.81
C ASN A 147 5.00 16.67 -13.78
N TYR A 148 4.90 15.81 -14.80
CA TYR A 148 3.75 15.73 -15.70
C TYR A 148 3.26 14.29 -15.76
N ASP A 149 1.98 14.10 -15.48
CA ASP A 149 1.29 12.83 -15.59
C ASP A 149 0.85 12.56 -17.03
N ILE A 150 0.49 11.31 -17.30
CA ILE A 150 -0.12 10.94 -18.58
C ILE A 150 -1.48 11.64 -18.70
N GLY A 151 -1.75 12.25 -19.84
CA GLY A 151 -2.92 13.08 -20.10
C GLY A 151 -2.68 14.58 -19.94
N ASP A 152 -1.56 14.98 -19.35
CA ASP A 152 -1.28 16.40 -19.13
C ASP A 152 -1.08 17.18 -20.42
N GLN A 153 -1.55 18.43 -20.39
CA GLN A 153 -1.33 19.38 -21.48
C GLN A 153 0.11 19.90 -21.45
N PRO A 154 0.71 20.16 -22.62
CA PRO A 154 2.02 20.79 -22.68
C PRO A 154 1.94 22.20 -22.07
N PRO A 155 3.03 22.68 -21.43
CA PRO A 155 3.16 24.06 -21.01
C PRO A 155 2.76 25.05 -22.09
N TYR A 156 2.13 26.14 -21.67
CA TYR A 156 1.76 27.20 -22.58
C TYR A 156 2.98 27.70 -23.36
N HIS A 157 2.80 27.96 -24.65
CA HIS A 157 3.85 28.33 -25.60
C HIS A 157 4.95 27.28 -25.85
N LEU A 158 4.91 26.06 -25.32
CA LEU A 158 5.92 25.05 -25.64
C LEU A 158 5.81 24.58 -27.10
N MET A 159 4.58 24.26 -27.53
CA MET A 159 4.27 23.78 -28.87
C MET A 159 3.89 24.94 -29.80
N PRO A 160 4.13 24.81 -31.12
CA PRO A 160 3.73 25.83 -32.06
C PRO A 160 2.21 25.81 -32.20
N LEU A 161 1.59 26.99 -32.20
CA LEU A 161 0.13 27.09 -32.29
C LEU A 161 -0.39 26.78 -33.69
N ASN A 162 0.41 26.94 -34.75
CA ASN A 162 0.01 26.72 -36.14
C ASN A 162 1.23 26.68 -37.07
N ASN A 163 0.99 26.49 -38.37
CA ASN A 163 2.04 26.52 -39.41
C ASN A 163 2.79 27.86 -39.46
N ARG A 164 2.14 28.99 -39.17
CA ARG A 164 2.80 30.30 -39.14
C ARG A 164 3.87 30.35 -38.04
N GLU A 165 3.60 29.79 -36.87
CA GLU A 165 4.60 29.71 -35.80
C GLU A 165 5.75 28.76 -36.13
N ILE A 166 5.47 27.60 -36.73
CA ILE A 166 6.52 26.70 -37.24
C ILE A 166 7.45 27.45 -38.21
N ASN A 167 6.88 28.21 -39.14
CA ASN A 167 7.64 29.04 -40.09
C ASN A 167 8.41 30.17 -39.41
N LYS A 168 7.84 30.77 -38.35
CA LYS A 168 8.53 31.78 -37.53
C LYS A 168 9.74 31.17 -36.82
N TRP A 169 9.60 29.99 -36.23
CA TRP A 169 10.69 29.31 -35.54
C TRP A 169 11.84 28.98 -36.51
N SER A 170 11.51 28.48 -37.69
CA SER A 170 12.51 28.09 -38.70
C SER A 170 13.27 29.28 -39.29
N ARG A 171 12.62 30.44 -39.46
CA ARG A 171 13.21 31.63 -40.12
C ARG A 171 13.82 32.63 -39.14
N MET A 172 13.17 32.85 -38.00
CA MET A 172 13.47 34.01 -37.15
C MET A 172 14.12 33.65 -35.81
N MET A 173 13.98 32.41 -35.33
CA MET A 173 14.52 32.03 -34.02
C MET A 173 16.06 31.86 -34.09
N LYS A 174 16.75 32.41 -33.08
CA LYS A 174 18.21 32.23 -32.94
C LYS A 174 18.53 30.78 -32.58
N LEU A 175 19.66 30.26 -33.06
CA LEU A 175 20.01 28.85 -32.88
C LEU A 175 20.01 28.38 -31.41
N PRO A 176 20.58 29.12 -30.42
CA PRO A 176 20.54 28.68 -29.02
C PRO A 176 19.14 28.62 -28.42
N GLU A 177 18.24 29.52 -28.84
CA GLU A 177 16.84 29.52 -28.42
C GLU A 177 16.08 28.35 -29.04
N LEU A 178 16.29 28.10 -30.34
CA LEU A 178 15.68 26.99 -31.06
C LEU A 178 16.08 25.63 -30.46
N ARG A 179 17.37 25.43 -30.15
CA ARG A 179 17.84 24.22 -29.46
C ARG A 179 17.14 24.00 -28.13
N ARG A 180 17.07 25.05 -27.29
CA ARG A 180 16.43 24.98 -25.97
C ARG A 180 14.98 24.56 -26.10
N ARG A 181 14.23 25.25 -26.97
CA ARG A 181 12.82 24.95 -27.24
C ARG A 181 12.59 23.52 -27.72
N LEU A 182 13.36 23.05 -28.71
CA LEU A 182 13.23 21.68 -29.23
C LEU A 182 13.59 20.61 -28.18
N ARG A 183 14.63 20.85 -27.37
CA ARG A 183 14.98 19.95 -26.26
C ARG A 183 13.91 19.94 -25.17
N SER A 184 13.27 21.08 -24.90
CA SER A 184 12.14 21.11 -23.97
C SER A 184 10.93 20.34 -24.47
N ILE A 185 10.65 20.38 -25.78
CA ILE A 185 9.61 19.57 -26.40
C ILE A 185 9.93 18.08 -26.20
N TYR A 186 11.16 17.65 -26.50
CA TYR A 186 11.61 16.28 -26.23
C TYR A 186 11.50 15.91 -24.75
N TRP A 187 11.92 16.79 -23.84
CA TRP A 187 11.86 16.55 -22.40
C TRP A 187 10.42 16.33 -21.90
N PHE A 188 9.47 17.12 -22.39
CA PHE A 188 8.06 16.97 -22.02
C PHE A 188 7.47 15.65 -22.54
N TYR A 189 7.63 15.35 -23.83
CA TYR A 189 6.99 14.19 -24.46
C TYR A 189 7.75 12.87 -24.30
N ASN A 190 9.06 12.93 -24.04
CA ASN A 190 9.95 11.76 -23.94
C ASN A 190 9.83 10.79 -25.14
N ASP A 191 9.69 11.33 -26.36
CA ASP A 191 9.56 10.55 -27.60
C ASP A 191 10.87 10.61 -28.41
N GLU A 192 11.42 9.46 -28.76
CA GLU A 192 12.71 9.34 -29.45
C GLU A 192 12.75 10.11 -30.78
N ARG A 193 11.62 10.25 -31.47
CA ARG A 193 11.52 11.00 -32.74
C ARG A 193 11.81 12.49 -32.56
N LEU A 194 11.63 13.01 -31.34
CA LEU A 194 11.84 14.40 -30.97
C LEU A 194 13.24 14.66 -30.39
N THR A 195 14.06 13.62 -30.23
CA THR A 195 15.41 13.72 -29.65
C THR A 195 16.29 14.70 -30.42
N LEU A 196 17.05 15.52 -29.68
CA LEU A 196 17.99 16.47 -30.24
C LEU A 196 19.28 16.51 -29.41
N ALA A 197 20.42 16.33 -30.08
CA ALA A 197 21.73 16.42 -29.45
C ALA A 197 21.98 17.81 -28.82
N PHE A 198 22.69 17.86 -27.70
CA PHE A 198 22.97 19.08 -26.93
C PHE A 198 23.59 20.21 -27.79
N ASN A 199 24.54 19.85 -28.64
CA ASN A 199 25.31 20.75 -29.52
C ASN A 199 24.78 20.81 -30.96
N ALA A 200 23.53 20.40 -31.21
CA ALA A 200 22.93 20.34 -32.54
C ALA A 200 23.16 21.61 -33.38
N ASN A 201 23.67 21.48 -34.60
CA ASN A 201 23.82 22.61 -35.51
C ASN A 201 22.46 23.05 -36.10
N ARG A 202 22.45 24.14 -36.90
CA ARG A 202 21.21 24.66 -37.50
C ARG A 202 20.49 23.61 -38.35
N ALA A 203 21.21 22.82 -39.14
CA ALA A 203 20.62 21.79 -39.99
C ALA A 203 19.91 20.69 -39.16
N ALA A 204 20.53 20.22 -38.08
CA ALA A 204 19.92 19.27 -37.16
C ALA A 204 18.67 19.85 -36.48
N CYS A 205 18.68 21.13 -36.07
CA CYS A 205 17.49 21.79 -35.54
C CYS A 205 16.36 21.91 -36.58
N MET A 206 16.69 22.18 -37.85
CA MET A 206 15.68 22.23 -38.92
C MET A 206 15.05 20.86 -39.16
N LYS A 207 15.85 19.78 -39.13
CA LYS A 207 15.32 18.41 -39.17
C LYS A 207 14.40 18.13 -37.97
N ALA A 208 14.79 18.56 -36.77
CA ALA A 208 13.95 18.41 -35.58
C ALA A 208 12.64 19.23 -35.66
N ILE A 209 12.61 20.41 -36.30
CA ILE A 209 11.35 21.12 -36.59
C ILE A 209 10.45 20.27 -37.48
N LEU A 210 10.99 19.61 -38.50
CA LEU A 210 10.21 18.69 -39.35
C LEU A 210 9.68 17.51 -38.56
N ASN A 211 10.47 16.96 -37.62
CA ASN A 211 10.01 15.91 -36.71
C ASN A 211 8.89 16.40 -35.78
N VAL A 212 8.98 17.62 -35.24
CA VAL A 212 7.88 18.23 -34.45
C VAL A 212 6.62 18.38 -35.31
N LYS A 213 6.77 18.83 -36.56
CA LYS A 213 5.64 18.93 -37.49
C LYS A 213 5.03 17.56 -37.77
N ALA A 214 5.84 16.55 -38.08
CA ALA A 214 5.37 15.19 -38.29
C ALA A 214 4.67 14.62 -37.04
N TYR A 215 5.22 14.86 -35.86
CA TYR A 215 4.66 14.45 -34.58
C TYR A 215 3.26 15.06 -34.31
N LEU A 216 3.06 16.31 -34.73
CA LEU A 216 1.78 17.03 -34.61
C LEU A 216 0.70 16.56 -35.58
N LEU A 217 1.08 15.96 -36.72
CA LEU A 217 0.19 15.74 -37.86
C LEU A 217 -0.02 14.26 -38.20
N ASN A 218 0.93 13.38 -37.90
CA ASN A 218 0.87 11.98 -38.30
C ASN A 218 0.16 11.17 -37.20
N PRO A 219 -1.01 10.56 -37.48
CA PRO A 219 -1.65 9.59 -36.59
C PRO A 219 -0.67 8.48 -36.21
#